data_AF-A0A125NWB6-F1
#
_entry.id   AF-A0A125NWB6-F1
#
_cell.length_a   1.000
_cell.length_b   1.000
_cell.length_c   1.000
_cell.angle_alpha   90.00
_cell.angle_beta   90.00
_cell.angle_gamma   90.00
#
_symmetry.space_group_name_H-M   'P 1'
#
loop_
_entity.id
_entity.type
_entity.pdbx_description
1 polymer ?
#
loop_
_entity_poly.entity_id
_entity_poly.type
_entity_poly.pdbx_seq_one_letter_code
_entity_poly.pdbx_strand_id
1 'polypeptide(L)'
;MLSQIENGQSVPTILLLKRVADALDVQLSALIAPPEPRRTVVLTRKNATVLSSAGGSFTLRSLLPEHNVMSADIFEGSIAVDHAEVLPSRAEATAESVVIVRGRAELTVGDDSAPILLEEGDAAYVVETDSPRSLRNVFNGETHFYLVRARAANL
;
A
#
# COMPACT_ATOMS: atom_id res chain seq x y z
N MET A 1 14.54 -41.45 11.00
CA MET A 1 13.15 -40.95 11.14
C MET A 1 13.08 -39.44 11.26
N LEU A 2 13.94 -38.77 12.05
CA LEU A 2 13.93 -37.30 12.14
C LEU A 2 14.10 -36.59 10.79
N SER A 3 15.04 -37.04 9.94
CA SER A 3 15.21 -36.53 8.57
C SER A 3 13.97 -36.65 7.68
N GLN A 4 13.09 -37.63 7.91
CA GLN A 4 11.82 -37.73 7.17
C GLN A 4 10.78 -36.72 7.67
N ILE A 5 10.83 -36.34 8.95
CA ILE A 5 10.00 -35.27 9.50
C ILE A 5 10.47 -33.92 8.97
N GLU A 6 11.79 -33.68 8.96
CA GLU A 6 12.40 -32.44 8.46
C GLU A 6 12.11 -32.20 6.97
N ASN A 7 12.08 -33.27 6.16
CA ASN A 7 11.79 -33.19 4.73
C ASN A 7 10.28 -33.29 4.39
N GLY A 8 9.40 -33.29 5.40
CA GLY A 8 7.94 -33.41 5.19
C GLY A 8 7.49 -34.74 4.58
N GLN A 9 8.33 -35.77 4.64
CA GLN A 9 8.08 -37.11 4.08
C GLN A 9 7.33 -38.02 5.05
N SER A 10 6.99 -37.53 6.23
CA SER A 10 6.20 -38.24 7.23
C SER A 10 5.35 -37.26 8.03
N VAL A 11 4.17 -37.71 8.47
CA VAL A 11 3.30 -36.94 9.38
C VAL A 11 3.53 -37.44 10.80
N PRO A 12 4.33 -36.74 11.61
CA PRO A 12 4.64 -37.19 12.97
C PRO A 12 3.40 -37.12 13.88
N THR A 13 3.32 -38.02 14.86
CA THR A 13 2.31 -37.95 15.91
C THR A 13 2.66 -36.90 16.95
N ILE A 14 1.67 -36.39 17.69
CA ILE A 14 1.88 -35.38 18.74
C ILE A 14 2.86 -35.88 19.84
N LEU A 15 2.84 -37.18 20.14
CA LEU A 15 3.73 -37.78 21.11
C LEU A 15 5.19 -37.79 20.64
N LEU A 16 5.40 -37.99 19.32
CA LEU A 16 6.72 -37.92 18.73
C LEU A 16 7.25 -36.47 18.75
N LEU A 17 6.41 -35.50 18.39
CA LEU A 17 6.76 -34.07 18.48
C LEU A 17 7.10 -33.64 19.91
N LYS A 18 6.37 -34.12 20.92
CA LYS A 18 6.68 -33.84 22.33
C LYS A 18 8.05 -34.38 22.74
N ARG A 19 8.40 -35.59 22.32
CA ARG A 19 9.74 -36.19 22.60
C ARG A 19 10.86 -35.40 21.92
N VAL A 20 10.64 -34.91 20.71
CA VAL A 20 11.59 -34.04 20.01
C VAL A 20 11.74 -32.71 20.74
N ALA A 21 10.64 -32.09 21.17
CA ALA A 21 10.65 -30.85 21.93
C ALA A 21 11.44 -30.99 23.24
N ASP A 22 11.21 -32.09 23.97
CA ASP A 22 11.90 -32.39 25.22
C ASP A 22 13.41 -32.64 25.01
N ALA A 23 13.78 -33.32 23.92
CA ALA A 23 15.17 -33.55 23.56
C ALA A 23 15.92 -32.27 23.14
N LEU A 24 15.18 -31.28 22.63
CA LEU A 24 15.71 -29.98 22.20
C LEU A 24 15.60 -28.89 23.27
N ASP A 25 15.03 -29.20 24.44
CA ASP A 25 14.73 -28.26 25.52
C ASP A 25 13.91 -27.03 25.07
N VAL A 26 12.91 -27.27 24.20
CA VAL A 26 11.99 -26.24 23.71
C VAL A 26 10.54 -26.60 24.04
N GLN A 27 9.66 -25.59 24.04
CA GLN A 27 8.23 -25.84 24.15
C GLN A 27 7.71 -26.51 22.86
N LEU A 28 6.76 -27.44 22.98
CA LEU A 28 6.10 -28.08 21.82
C LEU A 28 5.49 -27.05 20.85
N SER A 29 4.97 -25.94 21.38
CA SER A 29 4.46 -24.80 20.60
C SER A 29 5.50 -24.25 19.62
N ALA A 30 6.80 -24.27 19.96
CA ALA A 30 7.87 -23.79 19.09
C ALA A 30 8.10 -24.69 17.85
N LEU A 31 7.73 -25.97 17.91
CA LEU A 31 7.83 -26.89 16.77
C LEU A 31 6.65 -26.80 15.78
N ILE A 32 5.53 -26.23 16.22
CA ILE A 32 4.30 -26.10 15.42
C ILE A 32 3.92 -24.65 15.12
N ALA A 33 4.62 -23.69 15.72
CA ALA A 33 4.43 -22.28 15.43
C ALA A 33 4.70 -22.06 13.93
N PRO A 34 3.83 -21.33 13.22
CA PRO A 34 4.19 -20.87 11.90
C PRO A 34 5.52 -20.08 12.01
N PRO A 35 6.44 -20.22 11.04
CA PRO A 35 7.67 -19.43 11.05
C PRO A 35 7.34 -17.96 11.27
N GLU A 36 8.11 -17.26 12.11
CA GLU A 36 7.86 -15.85 12.38
C GLU A 36 7.68 -15.12 11.03
N PRO A 37 6.55 -14.42 10.81
CA PRO A 37 6.41 -13.62 9.61
C PRO A 37 7.58 -12.66 9.56
N ARG A 38 8.27 -12.58 8.42
CA ARG A 38 9.40 -11.66 8.25
C ARG A 38 8.96 -10.27 8.73
N ARG A 39 9.57 -9.79 9.82
CA ARG A 39 9.24 -8.50 10.44
C ARG A 39 9.45 -7.31 9.49
N THR A 40 10.23 -7.51 8.42
CA THR A 40 10.49 -6.52 7.38
C THR A 40 10.44 -7.20 6.01
N VAL A 41 9.69 -6.59 5.10
CA VAL A 41 9.58 -7.02 3.70
C VAL A 41 10.05 -5.87 2.81
N VAL A 42 10.94 -6.16 1.87
CA VAL A 42 11.33 -5.19 0.84
C VAL A 42 10.42 -5.38 -0.36
N LEU A 43 9.51 -4.43 -0.59
CA LEU A 43 8.75 -4.34 -1.83
C LEU A 43 9.56 -3.57 -2.86
N THR A 44 10.17 -4.29 -3.81
CA THR A 44 10.94 -3.64 -4.88
C THR A 44 10.00 -2.97 -5.88
N ARG A 45 10.48 -1.92 -6.56
CA ARG A 45 9.72 -1.20 -7.59
C ARG A 45 9.19 -2.13 -8.70
N LYS A 46 9.96 -3.16 -9.06
CA LYS A 46 9.59 -4.15 -10.10
C LYS A 46 8.44 -5.06 -9.67
N ASN A 47 8.31 -5.33 -8.37
CA ASN A 47 7.31 -6.26 -7.83
C ASN A 47 6.07 -5.55 -7.28
N ALA A 48 6.05 -4.21 -7.28
CA ALA A 48 4.91 -3.45 -6.82
C ALA A 48 3.79 -3.41 -7.87
N THR A 49 2.55 -3.53 -7.41
CA THR A 49 1.36 -3.37 -8.24
C THR A 49 1.27 -1.92 -8.72
N VAL A 50 1.13 -1.74 -10.04
CA VAL A 50 0.98 -0.44 -10.70
C VAL A 50 -0.37 -0.38 -11.39
N LEU A 51 -1.14 0.66 -11.06
CA LEU A 51 -2.32 1.09 -11.79
C LEU A 51 -1.90 2.22 -12.73
N SER A 52 -2.43 2.21 -13.95
CA SER A 52 -2.12 3.22 -14.96
C SER A 52 -3.39 3.59 -15.72
N SER A 53 -3.56 4.87 -16.03
CA SER A 53 -4.56 5.32 -16.98
C SER A 53 -4.21 4.85 -18.40
N ALA A 54 -5.19 4.87 -19.30
CA ALA A 54 -4.98 4.54 -20.70
C ALA A 54 -3.94 5.50 -21.32
N GLY A 55 -2.83 4.94 -21.80
CA GLY A 55 -1.74 5.73 -22.38
C GLY A 55 -0.59 6.09 -21.41
N GLY A 56 -0.71 5.77 -20.12
CA GLY A 56 0.40 5.94 -19.17
C GLY A 56 0.59 7.37 -18.64
N SER A 57 -0.30 8.30 -18.96
CA SER A 57 -0.23 9.70 -18.53
C SER A 57 -0.48 9.90 -17.03
N PHE A 58 -1.02 8.88 -16.35
CA PHE A 58 -1.16 8.84 -14.91
C PHE A 58 -0.83 7.43 -14.40
N THR A 59 -0.01 7.35 -13.35
CA THR A 59 0.30 6.09 -12.69
C THR A 59 0.15 6.18 -11.18
N LEU A 60 -0.21 5.05 -10.55
CA LEU A 60 -0.20 4.83 -9.11
C LEU A 60 0.42 3.48 -8.82
N ARG A 61 1.52 3.47 -8.07
CA ARG A 61 2.23 2.27 -7.62
C ARG A 61 2.01 2.07 -6.13
N SER A 62 1.50 0.90 -5.74
CA SER A 62 1.38 0.54 -4.33
C SER A 62 2.75 0.45 -3.67
N LEU A 63 2.90 1.05 -2.49
CA LEU A 63 4.10 0.94 -1.65
C LEU A 63 3.92 -0.07 -0.51
N LEU A 64 2.78 -0.75 -0.45
CA LEU A 64 2.49 -1.79 0.52
C LEU A 64 2.23 -3.14 -0.16
N PRO A 65 2.62 -4.26 0.48
CA PRO A 65 2.23 -5.60 0.04
C PRO A 65 0.70 -5.77 0.01
N GLU A 66 0.19 -6.64 -0.85
CA GLU A 66 -1.27 -6.85 -1.02
C GLU A 66 -1.98 -7.29 0.28
N HIS A 67 -1.32 -8.10 1.11
CA HIS A 67 -1.85 -8.56 2.40
C HIS A 67 -1.20 -7.83 3.58
N ASN A 68 -1.10 -6.51 3.49
CA ASN A 68 -0.60 -5.69 4.61
C ASN A 68 -1.68 -5.49 5.68
N VAL A 69 -1.24 -5.28 6.93
CA VAL A 69 -2.10 -5.01 8.09
C VAL A 69 -2.24 -3.51 8.41
N MET A 70 -1.72 -2.63 7.54
CA MET A 70 -1.85 -1.19 7.76
C MET A 70 -3.31 -0.76 7.55
N SER A 71 -3.77 0.15 8.41
CA SER A 71 -5.06 0.84 8.26
C SER A 71 -5.01 1.93 7.18
N ALA A 72 -3.95 1.97 6.37
CA ALA A 72 -3.79 2.91 5.29
C ALA A 72 -3.16 2.24 4.07
N ASP A 73 -3.52 2.73 2.89
CA ASP A 73 -2.84 2.49 1.64
C ASP A 73 -1.86 3.63 1.35
N ILE A 74 -0.69 3.30 0.82
CA ILE A 74 0.33 4.27 0.43
C ILE A 74 0.69 4.02 -1.02
N PHE A 75 0.61 5.06 -1.85
CA PHE A 75 0.93 5.01 -3.26
C PHE A 75 1.98 6.06 -3.62
N GLU A 76 2.87 5.70 -4.53
CA GLU A 76 3.65 6.64 -5.33
C GLU A 76 2.90 6.88 -6.64
N GLY A 77 2.70 8.13 -7.03
CA GLY A 77 2.04 8.48 -8.27
C GLY A 77 2.87 9.38 -9.17
N SER A 78 2.54 9.37 -10.46
CA SER A 78 3.08 10.31 -11.43
C SER A 78 2.00 10.78 -12.41
N ILE A 79 2.14 12.02 -12.87
CA ILE A 79 1.23 12.67 -13.81
C ILE A 79 2.07 13.30 -14.91
N ALA A 80 1.82 12.92 -16.16
CA ALA A 80 2.47 13.49 -17.33
C ALA A 80 2.16 14.98 -17.47
N VAL A 81 2.99 15.69 -18.23
CA VAL A 81 2.78 17.11 -18.54
C VAL A 81 1.40 17.33 -19.16
N ASP A 82 0.73 18.40 -18.76
CA ASP A 82 -0.62 18.81 -19.23
C ASP A 82 -1.74 17.77 -19.03
N HIS A 83 -1.48 16.68 -18.29
CA HIS A 83 -2.50 15.67 -17.99
C HIS A 83 -3.28 16.02 -16.72
N ALA A 84 -4.58 15.72 -16.74
CA ALA A 84 -5.45 15.78 -15.57
C ALA A 84 -6.07 14.41 -15.36
N GLU A 85 -5.91 13.86 -14.17
CA GLU A 85 -6.57 12.61 -13.79
C GLU A 85 -7.79 12.92 -12.93
N VAL A 86 -8.92 12.28 -13.25
CA VAL A 86 -10.10 12.27 -12.39
C VAL A 86 -9.99 11.07 -11.45
N LEU A 87 -9.85 11.35 -10.17
CA LEU A 87 -9.89 10.36 -9.11
C LEU A 87 -11.35 10.10 -8.74
N PRO A 88 -11.85 8.86 -8.90
CA PRO A 88 -13.25 8.55 -8.65
C PRO A 88 -13.61 8.82 -7.18
N SER A 89 -14.84 9.29 -6.97
CA SER A 89 -15.45 9.33 -5.64
C SER A 89 -15.50 7.91 -5.08
N ARG A 90 -15.32 7.78 -3.76
CA ARG A 90 -15.38 6.50 -3.05
C ARG A 90 -16.40 6.61 -1.93
N ALA A 91 -17.28 5.62 -1.85
CA ALA A 91 -18.47 5.61 -0.98
C ALA A 91 -18.19 5.30 0.49
N GLU A 92 -16.98 5.54 1.01
CA GLU A 92 -16.62 5.25 2.41
C GLU A 92 -15.78 6.38 2.99
N ALA A 93 -15.94 6.65 4.28
CA ALA A 93 -15.25 7.67 5.08
C ALA A 93 -13.71 7.46 5.02
N THR A 94 -13.13 7.89 3.91
CA THR A 94 -11.72 7.75 3.57
C THR A 94 -11.12 9.14 3.63
N ALA A 95 -10.15 9.31 4.52
CA ALA A 95 -9.29 10.48 4.51
C ALA A 95 -8.12 10.20 3.58
N GLU A 96 -7.78 11.17 2.74
CA GLU A 96 -6.66 11.08 1.83
C GLU A 96 -5.72 12.27 2.00
N SER A 97 -4.43 12.02 1.90
CA SER A 97 -3.41 13.04 1.82
C SER A 97 -2.61 12.88 0.54
N VAL A 98 -2.52 13.97 -0.23
CA VAL A 98 -1.67 14.07 -1.42
C VAL A 98 -0.49 14.95 -1.08
N VAL A 99 0.73 14.46 -1.30
CA VAL A 99 1.98 15.20 -1.07
C VAL A 99 2.73 15.31 -2.38
N ILE A 100 3.01 16.53 -2.85
CA ILE A 100 3.80 16.74 -4.05
C ILE A 100 5.29 16.62 -3.68
N VAL A 101 6.00 15.67 -4.30
CA VAL A 101 7.43 15.46 -4.03
C VAL A 101 8.34 16.02 -5.12
N ARG A 102 7.77 16.30 -6.29
CA ARG A 102 8.44 16.96 -7.41
C ARG A 102 7.42 17.54 -8.36
N GLY A 103 7.64 18.77 -8.83
CA GLY A 103 6.73 19.43 -9.76
C GLY A 103 5.62 20.21 -9.04
N ARG A 104 4.48 20.37 -9.70
CA ARG A 104 3.33 21.15 -9.20
C ARG A 104 2.03 20.59 -9.75
N ALA A 105 0.99 20.57 -8.91
CA ALA A 105 -0.32 20.11 -9.33
C ALA A 105 -1.43 21.01 -8.82
N GLU A 106 -2.51 21.10 -9.59
CA GLU A 106 -3.78 21.66 -9.15
C GLU A 106 -4.68 20.51 -8.65
N LEU A 107 -5.12 20.61 -7.40
CA LEU A 107 -6.11 19.72 -6.81
C LEU A 107 -7.48 20.40 -6.83
N THR A 108 -8.46 19.74 -7.45
CA THR A 108 -9.87 20.14 -7.41
C THR A 108 -10.68 19.09 -6.67
N VAL A 109 -11.55 19.54 -5.77
CA VAL A 109 -12.41 18.67 -4.94
C VAL A 109 -13.87 19.03 -5.17
N GLY A 110 -14.60 18.19 -5.89
CA GLY A 110 -15.96 18.45 -6.36
C GLY A 110 -16.03 19.35 -7.58
N ASP A 111 -17.24 19.46 -8.16
CA ASP A 111 -17.43 20.04 -9.50
C ASP A 111 -17.34 21.57 -9.54
N ASP A 112 -17.67 22.26 -8.44
CA ASP A 112 -17.74 23.73 -8.37
C ASP A 112 -16.61 24.38 -7.53
N SER A 113 -15.62 23.60 -7.10
CA SER A 113 -14.54 24.11 -6.27
C SER A 113 -13.44 24.74 -7.10
N ALA A 114 -12.91 25.88 -6.63
CA ALA A 114 -11.72 26.47 -7.21
C ALA A 114 -10.50 25.52 -7.07
N PRO A 115 -9.68 25.33 -8.11
CA PRO A 115 -8.47 24.51 -8.01
C PRO A 115 -7.49 25.07 -6.97
N ILE A 116 -6.92 24.19 -6.17
CA ILE A 116 -5.89 24.53 -5.18
C ILE A 116 -4.53 24.16 -5.78
N LEU A 117 -3.67 25.15 -5.98
CA LEU A 117 -2.29 24.91 -6.42
C LEU A 117 -1.47 24.33 -5.27
N LEU A 118 -0.81 23.21 -5.53
CA LEU A 118 0.15 22.55 -4.65
C LEU A 118 1.54 22.63 -5.29
N GLU A 119 2.49 23.23 -4.58
CA GLU A 119 3.89 23.26 -4.96
C GLU A 119 4.66 22.06 -4.42
N GLU A 120 5.92 21.92 -4.84
CA GLU A 120 6.80 20.88 -4.32
C GLU A 120 6.97 21.00 -2.80
N GLY A 121 6.70 19.90 -2.08
CA GLY A 121 6.69 19.84 -0.62
C GLY A 121 5.32 20.08 0.01
N ASP A 122 4.34 20.60 -0.74
CA ASP A 122 3.00 20.83 -0.21
C ASP A 122 2.23 19.51 -0.04
N ALA A 123 1.39 19.50 0.99
CA ALA A 123 0.47 18.41 1.28
C ALA A 123 -0.97 18.94 1.38
N ALA A 124 -1.89 18.34 0.64
CA ALA A 124 -3.32 18.55 0.81
C ALA A 124 -3.92 17.38 1.56
N TYR A 125 -4.76 17.67 2.56
CA TYR A 125 -5.54 16.67 3.30
C TYR A 125 -7.02 16.84 2.96
N VAL A 126 -7.66 15.76 2.53
CA VAL A 126 -9.04 15.73 2.08
C VAL A 126 -9.79 14.66 2.87
N VAL A 127 -10.94 15.03 3.44
CA VAL A 127 -11.83 14.14 4.21
C VAL A 127 -13.20 14.16 3.57
N GLU A 128 -13.85 13.00 3.49
CA GLU A 128 -15.28 12.84 3.20
C GLU A 128 -15.80 13.71 2.06
N THR A 129 -15.49 13.31 0.83
CA THR A 129 -16.08 13.93 -0.36
C THR A 129 -16.78 12.85 -1.16
N ASP A 130 -18.12 12.86 -1.15
CA ASP A 130 -18.92 12.12 -2.14
C ASP A 130 -18.73 12.71 -3.56
N SER A 131 -17.98 13.80 -3.66
CA SER A 131 -17.66 14.51 -4.88
C SER A 131 -16.41 13.94 -5.58
N PRO A 132 -16.38 13.93 -6.93
CA PRO A 132 -15.20 13.54 -7.68
C PRO A 132 -14.04 14.50 -7.41
N ARG A 133 -12.81 14.01 -7.57
CA ARG A 133 -11.61 14.84 -7.40
C ARG A 133 -10.79 14.81 -8.67
N SER A 134 -10.09 15.88 -8.95
CA SER A 134 -9.14 15.92 -10.06
C SER A 134 -7.77 16.40 -9.60
N LEU A 135 -6.73 15.76 -10.12
CA LEU A 135 -5.35 16.17 -9.92
C LEU A 135 -4.74 16.45 -11.29
N ARG A 136 -4.40 17.71 -11.54
CA ARG A 136 -3.87 18.18 -12.81
C ARG A 136 -2.43 18.62 -12.68
N ASN A 137 -1.57 18.14 -13.57
CA ASN A 137 -0.21 18.61 -13.64
C ASN A 137 -0.14 19.98 -14.33
N VAL A 138 0.43 20.98 -13.64
CA VAL A 138 0.66 22.33 -14.17
C VAL A 138 2.15 22.68 -14.26
N PHE A 139 3.00 21.68 -14.06
CA PHE A 139 4.45 21.79 -14.21
C PHE A 139 4.89 21.44 -15.63
N ASN A 140 5.95 22.09 -16.13
CA ASN A 140 6.54 21.81 -17.44
C ASN A 140 7.45 20.56 -17.40
N GLY A 141 6.90 19.45 -16.93
CA GLY A 141 7.58 18.18 -16.71
C GLY A 141 6.65 17.21 -15.98
N GLU A 142 7.12 16.00 -15.70
CA GLU A 142 6.35 15.03 -14.90
C GLU A 142 6.25 15.50 -13.44
N THR A 143 5.05 15.49 -12.89
CA THR A 143 4.79 15.74 -11.47
C THR A 143 4.67 14.41 -10.73
N HIS A 144 5.38 14.29 -9.61
CA HIS A 144 5.36 13.11 -8.75
C HIS A 144 4.76 13.44 -7.40
N PHE A 145 4.00 12.49 -6.85
CA PHE A 145 3.32 12.67 -5.58
C PHE A 145 3.26 11.37 -4.79
N TYR A 146 3.07 11.49 -3.48
CA TYR A 146 2.57 10.40 -2.66
C TYR A 146 1.09 10.59 -2.38
N LEU A 147 0.34 9.49 -2.39
CA LEU A 147 -1.03 9.45 -1.95
C LEU A 147 -1.13 8.48 -0.78
N VAL A 148 -1.50 9.01 0.39
CA VAL A 148 -1.82 8.22 1.58
C VAL A 148 -3.32 8.22 1.74
N ARG A 149 -3.92 7.02 1.78
CA ARG A 149 -5.36 6.85 1.98
C ARG A 149 -5.58 6.08 3.27
N ALA A 150 -6.20 6.70 4.26
CA ALA A 150 -6.72 5.97 5.41
C ALA A 150 -7.91 5.11 4.97
N ARG A 151 -7.89 3.84 5.35
CA ARG A 151 -9.08 2.98 5.27
C ARG A 151 -9.95 3.29 6.46
N ALA A 152 -11.27 3.33 6.29
CA ALA A 152 -12.18 3.43 7.41
C ALA A 152 -11.87 2.27 8.37
N ALA A 153 -11.35 2.59 9.56
CA ALA A 153 -11.32 1.61 10.63
C ALA A 153 -12.78 1.33 10.97
N ASN A 154 -13.18 0.06 11.02
CA ASN A 154 -14.36 -0.30 11.80
C ASN A 154 -14.08 0.15 13.24
N LEU A 155 -14.53 1.36 13.59
CA LEU A 155 -14.59 1.86 14.96
C LEU A 155 -15.62 1.05 15.74
#